data_AF-A0A6N7XCX2-F1
#
_entry.id   AF-A0A6N7XCX2-F1
#
_cell.length_a   1.000
_cell.length_b   1.000
_cell.length_c   1.000
_cell.angle_alpha   90.00
_cell.angle_beta   90.00
_cell.angle_gamma   90.00
#
_symmetry.space_group_name_H-M   'P 1'
#
loop_
_entity.id
_entity.type
_entity.pdbx_description
1 polymer ?
#
loop_
_entity_poly.entity_id
_entity_poly.type
_entity_poly.pdbx_seq_one_letter_code
_entity_poly.pdbx_strand_id
1 'polypeptide(L)'
;MLQWLSRKMKKRKGFTLVELVVVIAILGILAGIAVPKLGSSKNTAKIAAHNTNIRILKSTAAMYLADYPNTEKTELTEEDLKDYLDGEKFPKVPSGLKNDEDKPIDEKYTITIDEKGNIIIEPKEITPKEETNSGD
;
A
#
# COMPACT_ATOMS: atom_id res chain seq x y z
N MET A 1 11.93 39.56 64.90
CA MET A 1 12.03 39.39 63.43
C MET A 1 12.22 37.91 63.17
N LEU A 2 11.56 37.34 62.14
CA LEU A 2 11.47 35.90 61.79
C LEU A 2 10.29 35.09 62.37
N GLN A 3 9.06 35.59 62.21
CA GLN A 3 7.88 34.73 62.06
C GLN A 3 7.46 34.70 60.59
N TRP A 4 8.22 34.00 59.74
CA TRP A 4 7.77 33.69 58.38
C TRP A 4 8.39 32.36 57.96
N LEU A 5 7.87 31.26 58.48
CA LEU A 5 8.18 29.94 57.93
C LEU A 5 6.97 28.99 58.08
N SER A 6 5.77 29.48 57.74
CA SER A 6 4.64 28.58 57.53
C SER A 6 4.65 28.10 56.09
N ARG A 7 5.40 27.03 55.82
CA ARG A 7 5.32 26.26 54.57
C ARG A 7 4.00 25.50 54.58
N LYS A 8 2.98 26.09 53.95
CA LYS A 8 1.72 25.42 53.64
C LYS A 8 2.03 24.26 52.68
N MET A 9 2.08 23.03 53.19
CA MET A 9 2.19 21.81 52.38
C MET A 9 0.98 21.76 51.44
N LYS A 10 1.17 22.12 50.16
CA LYS A 10 0.14 21.99 49.14
C LYS A 10 -0.26 20.51 49.07
N LYS A 11 -1.50 20.19 49.44
CA LYS A 11 -2.08 18.85 49.22
C LYS A 11 -1.94 18.53 47.73
N ARG A 12 -1.06 17.59 47.38
CA ARG A 12 -0.98 17.10 46.00
C ARG A 12 -2.26 16.32 45.75
N LYS A 13 -3.12 16.82 44.86
CA LYS A 13 -4.27 16.05 44.37
C LYS A 13 -3.69 14.94 43.48
N GLY A 14 -3.84 13.68 43.92
CA GLY A 14 -3.55 12.51 43.11
C GLY A 14 -4.69 12.23 42.13
N PHE A 15 -4.37 11.54 41.05
CA PHE A 15 -5.37 11.03 40.09
C PHE A 15 -6.22 9.96 40.78
N THR A 16 -7.53 9.96 40.56
CA THR A 16 -8.41 8.91 41.07
C THR A 16 -8.35 7.68 40.17
N LEU A 17 -8.56 6.49 40.74
CA LEU A 17 -8.67 5.26 39.94
C LEU A 17 -9.85 5.34 38.95
N VAL A 18 -10.93 6.02 39.33
CA VAL A 18 -12.11 6.20 38.48
C VAL A 18 -11.78 7.02 37.24
N GLU A 19 -11.03 8.12 37.39
CA GLU A 19 -10.57 8.92 36.25
C GLU A 19 -9.72 8.08 35.29
N LEU A 20 -8.84 7.22 35.80
CA LEU A 20 -8.01 6.36 34.95
C LEU A 20 -8.86 5.31 34.20
N VAL A 21 -9.83 4.70 34.90
CA VAL A 21 -10.70 3.67 34.32
C VAL A 21 -11.58 4.24 33.20
N VAL A 22 -12.13 5.44 33.37
CA VAL A 22 -12.93 6.09 32.30
C VAL A 22 -12.07 6.40 31.08
N VAL A 23 -10.82 6.85 31.28
CA VAL A 23 -9.91 7.17 30.17
C VAL A 23 -9.58 5.93 29.34
N ILE A 24 -9.20 4.82 29.98
CA ILE A 24 -8.89 3.59 29.24
C ILE A 24 -10.13 2.97 28.59
N ALA A 25 -11.32 3.16 29.18
CA ALA A 25 -12.58 2.71 28.58
C ALA A 25 -12.87 3.47 27.27
N ILE A 26 -12.72 4.80 27.26
CA ILE A 26 -12.89 5.62 26.05
C ILE A 26 -11.83 5.27 25.00
N LEU A 27 -10.57 5.11 25.40
CA LEU A 27 -9.50 4.69 24.48
C LEU A 27 -9.77 3.31 23.87
N GLY A 28 -10.32 2.36 24.64
CA GLY A 28 -10.70 1.04 24.15
C GLY A 28 -11.79 1.09 23.07
N ILE A 29 -12.82 1.92 23.26
CA ILE A 29 -13.89 2.11 22.28
C ILE A 29 -13.33 2.73 20.99
N LEU A 30 -12.53 3.79 21.10
CA LEU A 30 -11.92 4.45 19.95
C LEU A 30 -10.98 3.52 19.18
N ALA A 31 -10.17 2.73 19.89
CA ALA A 31 -9.28 1.75 19.27
C ALA A 31 -10.06 0.67 18.50
N GLY A 32 -11.18 0.20 19.05
CA GLY A 32 -12.05 -0.80 18.41
C GLY A 32 -12.59 -0.36 17.04
N ILE A 33 -12.94 0.92 16.89
CA ILE A 33 -13.44 1.48 15.62
C ILE A 33 -12.29 1.78 14.64
N ALA A 34 -11.14 2.24 15.14
CA ALA A 34 -10.03 2.69 14.30
C ALA A 34 -9.27 1.55 13.62
N VAL A 35 -9.06 0.42 14.31
CA VAL A 35 -8.26 -0.72 13.81
C VAL A 35 -8.79 -1.35 12.49
N PRO A 36 -10.08 -1.69 12.35
CA PRO A 36 -10.57 -2.36 11.11
C PRO A 36 -10.42 -1.48 9.87
N LYS A 37 -10.58 -0.15 9.99
CA LYS A 37 -10.49 0.81 8.88
C LYS A 37 -9.07 0.92 8.30
N LEU A 38 -8.03 0.67 9.10
CA LEU A 38 -6.64 0.76 8.65
C LEU A 38 -6.21 -0.42 7.77
N GLY A 39 -6.90 -1.56 7.84
CA GLY A 39 -6.58 -2.75 7.05
C GLY A 39 -6.98 -2.61 5.58
N SER A 40 -8.24 -2.23 5.32
CA SER A 40 -8.79 -2.12 3.96
C SER A 40 -8.08 -1.02 3.16
N SER A 41 -7.90 0.17 3.75
CA SER A 41 -7.25 1.31 3.09
C SER A 41 -5.82 0.98 2.61
N LYS A 42 -5.05 0.22 3.40
CA LYS A 42 -3.71 -0.24 3.00
C LYS A 42 -3.77 -1.21 1.83
N ASN A 43 -4.75 -2.11 1.80
CA ASN A 43 -4.91 -3.06 0.70
C ASN A 43 -5.30 -2.34 -0.60
N THR A 44 -6.24 -1.41 -0.54
CA THR A 44 -6.65 -0.58 -1.68
C THR A 44 -5.49 0.24 -2.24
N ALA A 45 -4.68 0.84 -1.37
CA ALA A 45 -3.47 1.55 -1.78
C ALA A 45 -2.46 0.64 -2.49
N LYS A 46 -2.27 -0.60 -2.00
CA LYS A 46 -1.41 -1.60 -2.67
C LYS A 46 -1.94 -1.98 -4.05
N ILE A 47 -3.25 -2.20 -4.20
CA ILE A 47 -3.89 -2.51 -5.50
C ILE A 47 -3.70 -1.34 -6.48
N ALA A 48 -3.94 -0.11 -6.02
CA ALA A 48 -3.76 1.08 -6.84
C ALA A 48 -2.31 1.26 -7.32
N ALA A 49 -1.33 1.04 -6.43
CA ALA A 49 0.08 1.07 -6.78
C ALA A 49 0.44 -0.03 -7.78
N HIS A 50 -0.05 -1.26 -7.56
CA HIS A 50 0.16 -2.38 -8.48
C HIS A 50 -0.37 -2.11 -9.89
N ASN A 51 -1.60 -1.61 -10.01
CA ASN A 51 -2.20 -1.27 -11.31
C ASN A 51 -1.45 -0.11 -11.99
N THR A 52 -0.98 0.86 -11.22
CA THR A 52 -0.14 1.96 -11.74
C THR A 52 1.17 1.43 -12.31
N ASN A 53 1.85 0.53 -11.59
CA ASN A 53 3.07 -0.11 -12.05
C ASN A 53 2.86 -0.88 -13.36
N ILE A 54 1.76 -1.63 -13.51
CA ILE A 54 1.44 -2.33 -14.77
C ILE A 54 1.33 -1.35 -15.93
N ARG A 55 0.66 -0.21 -15.73
CA ARG A 55 0.53 0.82 -16.78
C ARG A 55 1.86 1.42 -17.18
N ILE A 56 2.73 1.70 -16.21
CA ILE A 56 4.10 2.18 -16.45
C ILE A 56 4.86 1.14 -17.26
N LEU A 57 4.87 -0.12 -16.83
CA LEU A 57 5.55 -1.21 -17.53
C LEU A 57 5.02 -1.41 -18.95
N LYS A 58 3.70 -1.29 -19.15
CA LYS A 58 3.09 -1.41 -20.48
C LYS A 58 3.52 -0.28 -21.40
N SER A 59 3.55 0.95 -20.89
CA SER A 59 4.03 2.11 -21.65
C SER A 59 5.52 1.94 -22.00
N THR A 60 6.33 1.50 -21.04
CA THR A 60 7.77 1.29 -21.19
C THR A 60 8.06 0.21 -22.23
N ALA A 61 7.37 -0.93 -22.15
CA ALA A 61 7.48 -2.00 -23.14
C ALA A 61 6.99 -1.57 -24.53
N ALA A 62 5.97 -0.71 -24.62
CA ALA A 62 5.52 -0.17 -25.90
C ALA A 62 6.56 0.77 -26.53
N MET A 63 7.26 1.57 -25.72
CA MET A 63 8.38 2.38 -26.18
C MET A 63 9.53 1.52 -26.70
N TYR A 64 9.90 0.46 -25.95
CA TYR A 64 10.90 -0.51 -26.40
C TYR A 64 10.53 -1.14 -27.76
N LEU A 65 9.28 -1.56 -27.94
CA LEU A 65 8.81 -2.14 -29.20
C LEU A 65 8.79 -1.12 -30.35
N ALA A 66 8.58 0.16 -30.06
CA ALA A 66 8.63 1.22 -31.08
C ALA A 66 10.06 1.43 -31.61
N ASP A 67 11.05 1.33 -30.73
CA ASP A 67 12.47 1.45 -31.10
C ASP A 67 13.02 0.15 -31.74
N TYR A 68 12.47 -1.01 -31.35
CA TYR A 68 12.86 -2.33 -31.86
C TYR A 68 11.68 -3.12 -32.46
N PRO A 69 11.13 -2.70 -33.62
CA PRO A 69 9.90 -3.27 -34.17
C PRO A 69 10.03 -4.72 -34.66
N ASN A 70 11.25 -5.20 -34.93
CA ASN A 70 11.53 -6.56 -35.40
C ASN A 70 12.24 -7.42 -34.33
N THR A 71 12.03 -7.11 -33.05
CA THR A 71 12.61 -7.91 -31.97
C THR A 71 12.05 -9.34 -31.98
N GLU A 72 12.92 -10.35 -31.95
CA GLU A 72 12.53 -11.75 -31.77
C GLU A 72 12.33 -12.13 -30.30
N LYS A 73 12.59 -11.18 -29.37
CA LYS A 73 12.40 -11.41 -27.94
C LYS A 73 10.92 -11.59 -27.61
N THR A 74 10.62 -12.71 -26.96
CA THR A 74 9.30 -13.05 -26.42
C THR A 74 9.10 -12.56 -24.99
N GLU A 75 10.19 -12.22 -24.30
CA GLU A 75 10.19 -11.72 -22.92
C GLU A 75 11.13 -10.52 -22.80
N LEU A 76 10.70 -9.49 -22.07
CA LEU A 76 11.50 -8.30 -21.78
C LEU A 76 12.04 -8.40 -20.35
N THR A 77 13.35 -8.27 -20.17
CA THR A 77 13.97 -8.28 -18.84
C THR A 77 14.12 -6.87 -18.27
N GLU A 78 14.48 -6.78 -16.99
CA GLU A 78 14.75 -5.49 -16.34
C GLU A 78 15.85 -4.71 -17.07
N GLU A 79 16.86 -5.40 -17.62
CA GLU A 79 17.95 -4.81 -18.39
C GLU A 79 17.46 -4.08 -19.64
N ASP A 80 16.50 -4.68 -20.35
CA ASP A 80 15.99 -4.14 -21.61
C ASP A 80 15.18 -2.86 -21.42
N LEU A 81 14.61 -2.69 -20.22
CA LEU A 81 13.72 -1.59 -19.88
C LEU A 81 14.40 -0.51 -19.05
N LYS A 82 15.64 -0.70 -18.58
CA LYS A 82 16.38 0.27 -17.76
C LYS A 82 16.47 1.65 -18.41
N ASP A 83 16.71 1.69 -19.71
CA ASP A 83 16.89 2.94 -20.46
C ASP A 83 15.58 3.72 -20.64
N TYR A 84 14.44 3.06 -20.48
CA TYR A 84 13.09 3.63 -20.67
C TYR A 84 12.41 3.99 -19.34
N LEU A 85 12.98 3.56 -18.21
CA LEU A 85 12.45 3.83 -16.88
C LEU A 85 13.03 5.11 -16.25
N ASP A 86 13.70 5.99 -17.01
CA ASP A 86 14.26 7.26 -16.54
C ASP A 86 15.12 7.14 -15.25
N GLY A 87 15.81 6.01 -15.08
CA GLY A 87 16.61 5.72 -13.88
C GLY A 87 15.79 5.30 -12.65
N GLU A 88 14.48 5.18 -12.78
CA GLU A 88 13.62 4.55 -11.77
C GLU A 88 13.90 3.05 -11.68
N LYS A 89 13.83 2.52 -10.46
CA LYS A 89 14.00 1.09 -10.22
C LYS A 89 12.81 0.35 -10.83
N PHE A 90 13.08 -0.81 -11.43
CA PHE A 90 12.04 -1.71 -11.89
C PHE A 90 11.00 -1.94 -10.78
N PRO A 91 9.70 -1.68 -11.06
CA PRO A 91 8.68 -1.74 -10.04
C PRO A 91 8.55 -3.15 -9.49
N LYS A 92 8.27 -3.26 -8.19
CA LYS A 92 8.04 -4.55 -7.52
C LYS A 92 6.56 -4.70 -7.21
N VAL A 93 6.06 -5.93 -7.27
CA VAL A 93 4.68 -6.21 -6.88
C VAL A 93 4.55 -5.98 -5.37
N PRO A 94 3.58 -5.17 -4.89
CA PRO A 94 3.34 -5.03 -3.47
C PRO A 94 2.98 -6.38 -2.82
N SER A 95 3.63 -6.71 -1.72
CA SER A 95 3.47 -8.03 -1.09
C SER A 95 2.06 -8.27 -0.51
N GLY A 96 1.64 -9.54 -0.56
CA GLY A 96 0.38 -10.01 0.02
C GLY A 96 -0.87 -9.59 -0.75
N LEU A 97 -0.71 -9.18 -2.02
CA LEU A 97 -1.82 -8.97 -2.92
C LEU A 97 -2.43 -10.30 -3.39
N LYS A 98 -3.72 -10.25 -3.70
CA LYS A 98 -4.49 -11.35 -4.25
C LYS A 98 -5.18 -10.88 -5.52
N ASN A 99 -5.37 -11.78 -6.46
CA ASN A 99 -6.14 -11.51 -7.67
C ASN A 99 -7.64 -11.46 -7.36
N ASP A 100 -8.45 -11.17 -8.39
CA ASP A 100 -9.90 -11.11 -8.28
C ASP A 100 -10.53 -12.44 -7.75
N GLU A 101 -9.85 -13.57 -7.95
CA GLU A 101 -10.24 -14.90 -7.46
C GLU A 101 -9.73 -15.22 -6.03
N ASP A 102 -9.24 -14.24 -5.29
CA ASP A 102 -8.64 -14.38 -3.96
C ASP A 102 -7.41 -15.30 -3.88
N LYS A 103 -6.79 -15.60 -5.02
CA LYS A 103 -5.53 -16.35 -5.10
C LYS A 103 -4.34 -15.39 -4.96
N PRO A 104 -3.26 -15.80 -4.26
CA PRO A 104 -2.04 -15.00 -4.19
C PRO A 104 -1.47 -14.77 -5.59
N ILE A 105 -1.00 -13.54 -5.84
CA ILE A 105 -0.30 -13.20 -7.07
C ILE A 105 1.21 -13.39 -6.91
N ASP A 106 1.92 -13.55 -8.04
CA ASP A 106 3.38 -13.57 -8.05
C ASP A 106 3.95 -12.23 -7.55
N GLU A 107 5.14 -12.29 -6.95
CA GLU A 107 5.85 -11.14 -6.39
C GLU A 107 6.66 -10.37 -7.45
N LYS A 108 6.74 -10.90 -8.67
CA LYS A 108 7.49 -10.30 -9.79
C LYS A 108 6.58 -10.02 -10.98
N TYR A 109 6.92 -8.98 -11.73
CA TYR A 109 6.30 -8.72 -13.02
C TYR A 109 7.05 -9.48 -14.12
N THR A 110 6.30 -10.14 -14.99
CA THR A 110 6.80 -10.70 -16.24
C THR A 110 6.13 -9.98 -17.39
N ILE A 111 6.93 -9.59 -18.39
CA ILE A 111 6.46 -8.87 -19.56
C ILE A 111 6.74 -9.76 -20.75
N THR A 112 5.67 -10.27 -21.37
CA THR A 112 5.74 -11.13 -22.53
C THR A 112 5.14 -10.43 -23.74
N ILE A 113 5.71 -10.70 -24.91
CA ILE A 113 5.24 -10.19 -26.19
C ILE A 113 4.65 -11.38 -26.96
N ASP A 114 3.35 -11.31 -27.23
CA ASP A 114 2.64 -12.32 -28.03
C ASP A 114 3.10 -12.24 -29.51
N GLU A 115 2.89 -13.32 -30.28
CA GLU A 115 3.22 -13.42 -31.72
C GLU A 115 2.56 -12.32 -32.57
N LYS A 116 1.52 -11.67 -32.02
CA LYS A 116 0.78 -10.56 -32.62
C LYS A 116 1.32 -9.18 -32.24
N GLY A 117 2.42 -9.11 -31.49
CA GLY A 117 3.00 -7.87 -30.97
C GLY A 117 2.24 -7.27 -29.77
N ASN A 118 1.37 -8.05 -29.12
CA ASN A 118 0.64 -7.59 -27.94
C ASN A 118 1.51 -7.75 -26.69
N ILE A 119 1.64 -6.67 -25.90
CA ILE A 119 2.32 -6.70 -24.61
C ILE A 119 1.38 -7.27 -23.56
N ILE A 120 1.76 -8.39 -22.97
CA ILE A 120 1.09 -9.04 -21.86
C ILE A 120 1.97 -8.85 -20.62
N ILE A 121 1.36 -8.41 -19.52
CA ILE A 121 2.03 -8.24 -18.24
C ILE A 121 1.32 -9.13 -17.24
N GLU A 122 2.09 -10.01 -16.59
CA GLU A 122 1.63 -10.79 -15.45
C GLU A 122 2.37 -10.33 -14.19
N PRO A 123 1.72 -10.28 -13.02
CA PRO A 123 0.27 -10.47 -12.81
C PRO A 123 -0.58 -9.34 -13.45
N LYS A 124 -1.82 -9.68 -13.82
CA LYS A 124 -2.78 -8.75 -14.47
C LYS A 124 -3.31 -7.71 -13.48
N GLU A 125 -3.84 -6.60 -14.01
CA GLU A 125 -4.49 -5.57 -13.19
C GLU A 125 -5.58 -6.19 -12.31
N ILE A 126 -5.61 -5.79 -11.05
CA ILE A 126 -6.60 -6.24 -10.07
C ILE A 126 -7.73 -5.22 -10.05
N THR A 127 -8.97 -5.68 -10.20
CA THR A 127 -10.11 -4.80 -10.00
C THR A 127 -10.26 -4.51 -8.51
N PRO A 128 -10.26 -3.23 -8.07
CA PRO A 128 -10.58 -2.93 -6.69
C PRO A 128 -11.97 -3.48 -6.41
N LYS A 129 -12.08 -4.49 -5.53
CA LYS A 129 -13.36 -4.97 -5.04
C LYS A 129 -14.08 -3.75 -4.48
N GLU A 130 -15.22 -3.38 -5.07
CA GLU A 130 -16.02 -2.28 -4.56
C GLU A 130 -16.20 -2.50 -3.06
N GLU A 131 -15.73 -1.54 -2.26
CA GLU A 131 -16.11 -1.50 -0.85
C GLU A 131 -17.62 -1.33 -0.89
N THR A 132 -18.36 -2.44 -0.73
CA THR A 132 -19.78 -2.34 -0.42
C THR A 132 -19.83 -1.49 0.83
N ASN A 133 -20.19 -0.23 0.68
CA ASN A 133 -20.73 0.58 1.76
C ASN A 133 -22.05 -0.09 2.16
N SER A 134 -21.97 -1.26 2.81
CA SER A 134 -23.04 -1.82 3.61
C SER A 134 -23.02 -1.04 4.92
N GLY A 135 -23.35 0.23 4.80
CA GLY A 135 -23.76 1.13 5.86
C GLY A 135 -25.21 1.49 5.57
N ASP A 136 -26.10 0.56 5.92
CA ASP A 136 -27.48 0.81 6.31
C ASP A 136 -27.70 0.05 7.64
#